data_AF-A0A3N5GSM7-F1
#
_entry.id   AF-A0A3N5GSM7-F1
#
_cell.length_a   1.000
_cell.length_b   1.000
_cell.length_c   1.000
_cell.angle_alpha   90.00
_cell.angle_beta   90.00
_cell.angle_gamma   90.00
#
_symmetry.space_group_name_H-M   'P 1'
#
loop_
_entity.id
_entity.type
_entity.pdbx_description
1 polymer ?
#
loop_
_entity_poly.entity_id
_entity_poly.type
_entity_poly.pdbx_seq_one_letter_code
_entity_poly.pdbx_strand_id
1 'polypeptide(L)' 'SVNPARSTGPALVVGGWALEQLWMFWVAPILGGALGAVVYGLVASPRATGAPAAARR' A
#
# COMPACT_ATOMS: atom_id res chain seq x y z
N SER A 1 5.51 -10.63 4.63
CA SER A 1 5.18 -9.32 5.21
C SER A 1 4.41 -8.51 4.18
N VAL A 2 3.48 -7.66 4.59
CA VAL A 2 2.76 -6.71 3.70
C VAL A 2 3.09 -5.25 4.01
N ASN A 3 4.06 -5.01 4.89
CA ASN A 3 4.55 -3.67 5.23
C ASN A 3 6.03 -3.60 4.83
N PRO A 4 6.38 -2.81 3.79
CA PRO A 4 7.76 -2.68 3.32
C PRO A 4 8.71 -2.18 4.40
N ALA A 5 8.32 -1.17 5.19
CA ALA A 5 9.15 -0.61 6.25
C ALA A 5 9.48 -1.64 7.35
N ARG A 6 8.50 -2.49 7.70
CA ARG A 6 8.71 -3.60 8.64
C ARG A 6 9.72 -4.62 8.10
N SER A 7 9.74 -4.85 6.79
CA SER A 7 10.66 -5.80 6.16
C SER A 7 12.08 -5.25 5.96
N THR A 8 12.23 -3.93 5.75
CA THR A 8 13.54 -3.30 5.50
C THR A 8 14.47 -3.41 6.70
N GLY A 9 13.99 -3.19 7.92
CA GLY A 9 14.82 -3.22 9.14
C GLY A 9 15.60 -4.53 9.31
N PRO A 10 14.92 -5.70 9.37
CA PRO A 10 15.59 -6.99 9.46
C PRO A 10 16.48 -7.30 8.25
N ALA A 11 16.07 -6.91 7.03
CA ALA A 11 16.84 -7.18 5.82
C ALA A 11 18.20 -6.48 5.82
N LEU A 12 18.29 -5.25 6.36
CA LEU A 12 19.55 -4.52 6.50
C LEU A 12 20.50 -5.18 7.51
N VAL A 13 19.96 -5.80 8.57
CA VAL A 13 20.77 -6.49 9.59
C VAL A 13 21.22 -7.87 9.11
N VAL A 14 20.34 -8.62 8.42
CA VAL A 14 20.64 -9.96 7.91
C VAL A 14 21.52 -9.92 6.66
N GLY A 15 21.32 -8.93 5.79
CA GLY A 15 22.08 -8.80 4.54
C GLY A 15 21.81 -9.92 3.52
N GLY A 16 22.68 -9.99 2.50
CA GLY A 16 22.71 -11.07 1.50
C GLY A 16 21.34 -11.35 0.87
N TRP A 17 20.89 -12.59 1.00
CA TRP A 17 19.62 -13.07 0.44
C TRP A 17 18.41 -12.23 0.89
N ALA A 18 18.42 -11.68 2.10
CA ALA A 18 17.30 -10.89 2.60
C ALA A 18 17.18 -9.54 1.87
N LEU A 19 18.31 -8.93 1.48
CA LEU A 19 18.34 -7.72 0.66
C LEU A 19 17.97 -8.02 -0.79
N GLU A 20 18.47 -9.14 -1.34
CA GLU A 20 18.15 -9.57 -2.71
C GLU A 20 16.64 -9.78 -2.91
N GLN A 21 15.94 -10.26 -1.87
CA GLN A 21 14.50 -10.50 -1.94
C GLN A 21 13.66 -9.31 -1.41
N LEU A 22 14.28 -8.26 -0.88
CA LEU A 22 13.57 -7.14 -0.23
C LEU A 22 12.63 -6.39 -1.20
N TRP A 23 12.99 -6.30 -2.48
CA TRP A 23 12.22 -5.55 -3.48
C TRP A 23 10.78 -6.08 -3.64
N MET A 24 10.56 -7.39 -3.49
CA MET A 24 9.23 -7.99 -3.60
C MET A 24 8.29 -7.48 -2.49
N PHE A 25 8.85 -7.21 -1.31
CA PHE A 25 8.09 -6.65 -0.18
C PHE A 25 7.78 -5.16 -0.33
N TRP A 26 8.35 -4.48 -1.32
CA TRP A 26 7.96 -3.14 -1.73
C TRP A 26 6.93 -3.20 -2.85
N VAL A 27 7.25 -3.90 -3.93
CA VAL A 27 6.42 -3.91 -5.15
C VAL A 27 5.07 -4.58 -4.90
N ALA A 28 5.04 -5.78 -4.31
CA ALA A 28 3.79 -6.53 -4.17
C ALA A 28 2.78 -5.83 -3.24
N PRO A 29 3.15 -5.30 -2.06
CA PRO A 29 2.18 -4.62 -1.20
C PRO A 29 1.66 -3.29 -1.77
N ILE A 30 2.50 -2.53 -2.48
CA ILE A 30 2.06 -1.28 -3.12
C ILE A 30 1.04 -1.60 -4.22
N LEU A 31 1.37 -2.54 -5.10
CA LEU A 31 0.45 -2.96 -6.17
C LEU A 31 -0.83 -3.56 -5.61
N GLY A 32 -0.72 -4.43 -4.59
CA GLY A 32 -1.88 -5.03 -3.93
C GLY A 32 -2.77 -3.99 -3.23
N GLY A 33 -2.17 -3.00 -2.56
CA GLY A 33 -2.91 -1.92 -1.91
C GLY A 33 -3.61 -1.01 -2.92
N ALA A 34 -2.93 -0.63 -4.01
CA ALA A 34 -3.53 0.16 -5.08
C ALA A 34 -4.67 -0.60 -5.78
N LEU A 35 -4.46 -1.87 -6.11
CA LEU A 35 -5.49 -2.72 -6.70
C LEU A 35 -6.67 -2.90 -5.74
N GLY A 36 -6.41 -3.14 -4.46
CA GLY A 36 -7.45 -3.24 -3.43
C GLY A 36 -8.28 -1.97 -3.33
N ALA A 37 -7.66 -0.79 -3.38
CA ALA A 37 -8.35 0.49 -3.38
C ALA A 37 -9.25 0.67 -4.61
N VAL A 38 -8.76 0.29 -5.81
CA VAL A 38 -9.55 0.32 -7.04
C VAL A 38 -10.74 -0.64 -6.95
N VAL A 39 -10.51 -1.89 -6.55
CA VAL A 39 -11.57 -2.90 -6.41
C VAL A 39 -12.61 -2.47 -5.39
N TYR A 40 -12.18 -1.95 -4.24
CA TYR A 40 -13.09 -1.39 -3.23
C TYR A 40 -13.94 -0.25 -3.82
N GLY A 41 -13.31 0.67 -4.57
CA GLY A 41 -13.99 1.74 -5.30
C GLY A 41 -15.09 1.27 -6.25
N LEU A 42 -14.88 0.13 -6.89
CA LEU A 42 -15.84 -0.42 -7.87
C LEU A 42 -16.96 -1.23 -7.22
N VAL A 43 -16.66 -1.98 -6.17
CA VAL A 43 -17.57 -3.00 -5.61
C VAL A 43 -18.28 -2.52 -4.36
N ALA A 44 -17.60 -1.73 -3.52
CA ALA A 44 -18.01 -1.51 -2.13
C ALA A 44 -18.09 -0.04 -1.72
N SER A 45 -17.48 0.89 -2.47
CA SER A 45 -17.62 2.32 -2.21
C SER A 45 -19.01 2.79 -2.64
N PRO A 46 -19.88 3.23 -1.70
CA PRO A 46 -21.00 4.07 -2.08
C PRO A 46 -20.40 5.27 -2.82
N ARG A 47 -20.96 5.66 -3.97
CA ARG A 47 -20.53 6.89 -4.64
C ARG A 47 -20.47 7.99 -3.59
N ALA A 48 -19.34 8.69 -3.49
CA ALA A 48 -19.32 10.00 -2.85
C ALA A 48 -20.15 10.94 -3.73
N THR A 49 -21.46 10.74 -3.77
CA THR A 49 -22.43 11.65 -4.39
C THR A 49 -22.38 12.94 -3.58
N GLY A 50 -21.61 13.90 -4.09
CA GLY A 50 -21.71 15.31 -3.76
C GLY A 50 -21.48 15.69 -2.30
N ALA A 51 -20.26 15.51 -1.78
CA ALA A 51 -19.84 16.38 -0.68
C ALA A 51 -19.55 17.76 -1.30
N PRO A 52 -20.38 18.81 -1.04
CA PRO A 52 -20.08 20.13 -1.56
C PRO A 52 -18.72 20.57 -1.03
N ALA A 53 -17.97 21.29 -1.87
CA ALA A 53 -16.78 22.02 -1.47
C ALA A 53 -17.14 22.93 -0.30
N ALA A 54 -16.97 22.41 0.92
CA ALA A 54 -17.25 23.14 2.12
C ALA A 54 -16.11 24.13 2.29
N ALA A 55 -16.36 25.35 1.80
CA ALA A 55 -15.85 26.55 2.40
C ALA A 55 -15.88 26.40 3.93
N ARG A 56 -14.72 26.18 4.53
CA ARG A 56 -14.50 26.49 5.93
C ARG A 56 -13.37 27.50 5.97
N ARG A 57 -13.80 28.69 6.38
CA ARG A 57 -13.05 29.89 6.69
C ARG A 57 -11.89 29.60 7.64
#